data_AF-A0A6P0JXZ3-F1
#
_entry.id   AF-A0A6P0JXZ3-F1
#
_cell.length_a   1.000
_cell.length_b   1.000
_cell.length_c   1.000
_cell.angle_alpha   90.00
_cell.angle_beta   90.00
_cell.angle_gamma   90.00
#
_symmetry.space_group_name_H-M   'P 1'
#
loop_
_entity.id
_entity.type
_entity.pdbx_description
1 polymer ?
#
loop_
_entity_poly.entity_id
_entity_poly.type
_entity_poly.pdbx_seq_one_letter_code
_entity_poly.pdbx_strand_id
1 'polypeptide(L)'
;MHYRFQQLIQRTVFWGLTALFPMVSLTWTTPSFALEIWGDRYRNEFDSEEFRACAEELLSTEINEDQVAIACAEALEPKDLSFCVEEMDYFTTIDPLYALFACFRVRRPVELANCVVDIHYDVLVKEVREEDTTIHNINDDFTTAEQKALDPIALITLDHCRRSLLPERF
;
A
#
# COMPACT_ATOMS: atom_id res chain seq x y z
N MET A 1 38.03 -2.12 12.95
CA MET A 1 38.98 -3.20 12.58
C MET A 1 38.68 -4.48 13.36
N HIS A 2 37.55 -5.15 13.11
CA HIS A 2 37.06 -6.26 13.95
C HIS A 2 36.25 -7.33 13.15
N TYR A 3 36.59 -7.59 11.88
CA TYR A 3 35.82 -8.53 11.03
C TYR A 3 36.68 -9.37 10.07
N ARG A 4 37.84 -9.89 10.51
CA ARG A 4 38.69 -10.76 9.66
C ARG A 4 39.14 -12.09 10.29
N PHE A 5 38.57 -12.50 11.43
CA PHE A 5 39.09 -13.67 12.17
C PHE A 5 38.20 -14.92 12.19
N GLN A 6 37.07 -14.97 11.46
CA GLN A 6 36.12 -16.10 11.55
C GLN A 6 36.02 -17.05 10.34
N GLN A 7 36.94 -17.00 9.35
CA GLN A 7 36.83 -17.86 8.15
C GLN A 7 37.74 -19.09 8.08
N LEU A 8 38.43 -19.49 9.16
CA LEU A 8 39.47 -20.53 9.06
C LEU A 8 39.16 -21.90 9.72
N ILE A 9 37.97 -22.14 10.28
CA ILE A 9 37.73 -23.35 11.10
C ILE A 9 36.81 -24.42 10.44
N GLN A 10 36.13 -24.15 9.33
CA GLN A 10 35.13 -25.12 8.79
C GLN A 10 35.59 -26.03 7.62
N ARG A 11 36.89 -26.20 7.33
CA ARG A 11 37.34 -26.98 6.15
C ARG A 11 38.10 -28.29 6.38
N THR A 12 38.14 -28.86 7.59
CA THR A 12 39.08 -29.98 7.86
C THR A 12 38.53 -31.22 8.58
N VAL A 13 37.20 -31.48 8.59
CA VAL A 13 36.67 -32.68 9.31
C VAL A 13 35.88 -33.66 8.45
N PHE A 14 35.66 -33.41 7.15
CA PHE A 14 34.75 -34.27 6.34
C PHE A 14 35.43 -35.36 5.49
N TRP A 15 36.76 -35.53 5.55
CA TRP A 15 37.49 -36.38 4.59
C TRP A 15 38.33 -37.49 5.24
N GLY A 16 37.83 -38.14 6.29
CA GLY A 16 38.48 -39.32 6.83
C GLY A 16 37.54 -40.16 7.68
N LEU A 17 37.06 -41.27 7.11
CA LEU A 17 36.58 -42.51 7.75
C LEU A 17 35.30 -43.09 7.09
N THR A 18 35.36 -43.44 5.82
CA THR A 18 34.43 -44.44 5.24
C THR A 18 35.21 -45.41 4.34
N ALA A 19 36.14 -46.14 4.93
CA ALA A 19 36.68 -47.35 4.36
C ALA A 19 36.33 -48.52 5.29
N LEU A 20 35.73 -49.56 4.72
CA LEU A 20 35.36 -50.86 5.32
C LEU A 20 33.95 -50.97 5.90
N PHE A 21 32.95 -51.15 5.03
CA PHE A 21 31.88 -52.14 5.28
C PHE A 21 31.56 -52.88 3.96
N PRO A 22 31.70 -54.22 3.92
CA PRO A 22 31.46 -55.02 2.72
C PRO A 22 29.98 -55.37 2.53
N MET A 23 29.67 -55.68 1.27
CA MET A 23 28.45 -56.29 0.72
C MET A 23 27.50 -56.98 1.71
N VAL A 24 26.32 -56.39 1.92
CA VAL A 24 25.08 -57.14 2.18
C VAL A 24 24.03 -56.65 1.18
N SER A 25 23.43 -57.63 0.54
CA SER A 25 22.52 -57.64 -0.60
C SER A 25 21.16 -56.96 -0.38
N LEU A 26 20.71 -56.28 -1.44
CA LEU A 26 19.32 -56.16 -1.92
C LEU A 26 18.24 -55.94 -0.85
N THR A 27 18.17 -54.74 -0.31
CA THR A 27 16.87 -54.13 0.00
C THR A 27 16.66 -52.96 -0.94
N TRP A 28 15.53 -52.97 -1.62
CA TRP A 28 15.04 -51.86 -2.42
C TRP A 28 14.89 -50.64 -1.52
N THR A 29 15.94 -49.84 -1.40
CA THR A 29 15.75 -48.44 -1.07
C THR A 29 15.27 -47.81 -2.36
N THR A 30 13.95 -47.84 -2.58
CA THR A 30 13.35 -46.86 -3.49
C THR A 30 13.87 -45.53 -3.02
N PRO A 31 14.56 -44.77 -3.86
CA PRO A 31 14.98 -43.48 -3.41
C PRO A 31 13.73 -42.64 -3.16
N SER A 32 13.49 -42.31 -1.89
CA SER A 32 12.46 -41.36 -1.50
C SER A 32 12.82 -39.92 -1.89
N PHE A 33 13.42 -39.70 -3.07
CA PHE A 33 13.48 -38.39 -3.69
C PHE A 33 12.16 -38.14 -4.43
N ALA A 34 11.09 -38.05 -3.65
CA ALA A 34 9.83 -37.48 -4.06
C ALA A 34 9.27 -36.63 -2.92
N LEU A 35 10.10 -35.74 -2.38
CA LEU A 35 9.73 -34.56 -1.60
C LEU A 35 11.02 -33.74 -1.39
N GLU A 36 10.89 -32.42 -1.37
CA GLU A 36 11.95 -31.43 -1.12
C GLU A 36 12.75 -30.85 -2.31
N ILE A 37 12.18 -30.58 -3.48
CA ILE A 37 12.67 -29.42 -4.30
C ILE A 37 11.52 -28.73 -5.07
N TRP A 38 10.42 -28.40 -4.39
CA TRP A 38 9.46 -27.39 -4.89
C TRP A 38 8.97 -26.51 -3.73
N GLY A 39 9.86 -26.22 -2.77
CA GLY A 39 9.53 -25.46 -1.56
C GLY A 39 9.95 -23.99 -1.57
N ASP A 40 10.90 -23.56 -2.41
CA ASP A 40 11.57 -22.26 -2.23
C ASP A 40 11.71 -21.44 -3.52
N ARG A 41 10.76 -21.54 -4.45
CA ARG A 41 10.66 -20.61 -5.60
C ARG A 41 9.34 -19.86 -5.70
N TYR A 42 8.67 -19.65 -4.56
CA TYR A 42 7.49 -18.79 -4.48
C TYR A 42 7.65 -17.60 -3.52
N ARG A 43 8.85 -17.39 -2.96
CA ARG A 43 9.10 -16.44 -1.87
C ARG A 43 10.29 -15.51 -2.14
N ASN A 44 10.52 -15.09 -3.39
CA ASN A 44 11.62 -14.16 -3.73
C ASN A 44 11.30 -13.19 -4.88
N GLU A 45 10.03 -12.97 -5.18
CA GLU A 45 9.58 -11.74 -5.85
C GLU A 45 8.56 -11.07 -4.92
N PHE A 46 8.93 -10.98 -3.63
CA PHE A 46 8.26 -10.05 -2.72
C PHE A 46 8.70 -8.68 -3.20
N ASP A 47 7.78 -7.96 -3.84
CA ASP A 47 8.06 -6.78 -4.64
C ASP A 47 8.46 -5.61 -3.75
N SER A 48 9.68 -5.69 -3.19
CA SER A 48 10.23 -4.70 -2.27
C SER A 48 10.28 -3.30 -2.87
N GLU A 49 10.24 -3.23 -4.21
CA GLU A 49 10.13 -2.00 -4.96
C GLU A 49 8.75 -1.35 -4.79
N GLU A 50 7.65 -2.10 -4.78
CA GLU A 50 6.29 -1.56 -4.59
C GLU A 50 6.08 -1.02 -3.18
N PHE A 51 6.58 -1.72 -2.15
CA PHE A 51 6.54 -1.21 -0.77
C PHE A 51 7.40 0.05 -0.60
N ARG A 52 8.58 0.08 -1.25
CA ARG A 52 9.45 1.24 -1.23
C ARG A 52 8.80 2.42 -1.95
N ALA A 53 8.21 2.20 -3.12
CA ALA A 53 7.51 3.24 -3.89
C ALA A 53 6.32 3.80 -3.08
N CYS A 54 5.50 2.93 -2.49
CA CYS A 54 4.40 3.34 -1.62
C CYS A 54 4.89 4.26 -0.48
N ALA A 55 5.98 3.89 0.18
CA ALA A 55 6.53 4.70 1.26
C ALA A 55 7.11 6.02 0.76
N GLU A 56 7.88 6.01 -0.34
CA GLU A 56 8.46 7.22 -0.93
C GLU A 56 7.38 8.22 -1.38
N GLU A 57 6.32 7.73 -2.01
CA GLU A 57 5.18 8.54 -2.46
C GLU A 57 4.40 9.12 -1.28
N LEU A 58 4.06 8.31 -0.27
CA LEU A 58 3.31 8.80 0.90
C LEU A 58 4.13 9.72 1.80
N LEU A 59 5.45 9.51 1.92
CA LEU A 59 6.34 10.42 2.66
C LEU A 59 6.52 11.79 1.96
N SER A 60 6.18 11.88 0.67
CA SER A 60 6.14 13.16 -0.04
C SER A 60 4.93 14.03 0.39
N THR A 61 3.92 13.42 1.01
CA THR A 61 2.75 14.09 1.59
C THR A 61 3.00 14.45 3.06
N GLU A 62 2.07 15.16 3.70
CA GLU A 62 2.17 15.57 5.12
C GLU A 62 1.81 14.44 6.11
N ILE A 63 2.20 13.18 5.83
CA ILE A 63 1.90 12.01 6.67
C ILE A 63 3.13 11.60 7.49
N ASN A 64 2.92 11.13 8.72
CA ASN A 64 3.99 10.67 9.59
C ASN A 64 4.61 9.33 9.11
N GLU A 65 5.94 9.21 9.21
CA GLU A 65 6.71 8.03 8.77
C GLU A 65 6.22 6.70 9.39
N ASP A 66 5.86 6.69 10.68
CA ASP A 66 5.38 5.48 11.35
C ASP A 66 4.04 5.02 10.75
N GLN A 67 3.16 5.97 10.41
CA GLN A 67 1.85 5.69 9.81
C GLN A 67 2.00 5.18 8.38
N VAL A 68 2.91 5.78 7.59
CA VAL A 68 3.24 5.32 6.24
C VAL A 68 3.78 3.89 6.26
N ALA A 69 4.75 3.61 7.14
CA ALA A 69 5.37 2.30 7.25
C ALA A 69 4.33 1.21 7.60
N ILE A 70 3.44 1.49 8.55
CA ILE A 70 2.36 0.57 8.93
C ILE A 70 1.39 0.38 7.77
N ALA A 71 0.92 1.47 7.15
CA ALA A 71 -0.09 1.41 6.10
C ALA A 71 0.42 0.67 4.86
N CYS A 72 1.62 0.97 4.37
CA CYS A 72 2.19 0.26 3.22
C CYS A 72 2.48 -1.22 3.53
N ALA A 73 2.91 -1.55 4.76
CA ALA A 73 3.18 -2.93 5.15
C ALA A 73 1.91 -3.78 5.30
N GLU A 74 0.78 -3.16 5.68
CA GLU A 74 -0.50 -3.84 5.84
C GLU A 74 -1.38 -3.79 4.59
N ALA A 75 -1.04 -2.95 3.60
CA ALA A 75 -1.78 -2.83 2.35
C ALA A 75 -1.79 -4.15 1.57
N LEU A 76 -2.95 -4.48 0.99
CA LEU A 76 -3.05 -5.61 0.07
C LEU A 76 -2.30 -5.33 -1.24
N GLU A 77 -2.39 -4.09 -1.72
CA GLU A 77 -1.78 -3.59 -2.94
C GLU A 77 -1.15 -2.20 -2.63
N PRO A 78 0.14 -2.14 -2.23
CA PRO A 78 0.77 -0.90 -1.75
C PRO A 78 0.74 0.24 -2.77
N LYS A 79 0.97 -0.08 -4.04
CA LYS A 79 0.98 0.89 -5.14
C LYS A 79 -0.39 1.56 -5.34
N ASP A 80 -1.47 0.79 -5.22
CA ASP A 80 -2.81 1.33 -5.39
C ASP A 80 -3.24 2.16 -4.16
N LEU A 81 -2.70 1.85 -2.98
CA LEU A 81 -2.89 2.65 -1.78
C LEU A 81 -2.22 4.02 -1.91
N SER A 82 -0.93 4.06 -2.30
CA SER A 82 -0.21 5.32 -2.44
C SER A 82 -0.80 6.21 -3.53
N PHE A 83 -1.13 5.64 -4.70
CA PHE A 83 -1.85 6.32 -5.78
C PHE A 83 -3.15 6.96 -5.27
N CYS A 84 -3.96 6.23 -4.52
CA CYS A 84 -5.24 6.75 -4.02
C CYS A 84 -5.08 7.99 -3.14
N VAL A 85 -4.05 8.00 -2.29
CA VAL A 85 -3.79 9.14 -1.39
C VAL A 85 -3.20 10.32 -2.14
N GLU A 86 -2.20 10.07 -2.99
CA GLU A 86 -1.56 11.12 -3.79
C GLU A 86 -2.56 11.83 -4.70
N GLU A 87 -3.40 11.06 -5.40
CA GLU A 87 -4.41 11.61 -6.31
C GLU A 87 -5.41 12.49 -5.56
N MET A 88 -5.84 12.06 -4.38
CA MET A 88 -6.76 12.84 -3.54
C MET A 88 -6.11 14.10 -2.95
N ASP A 89 -4.87 14.01 -2.47
CA ASP A 89 -4.11 15.17 -1.94
C ASP A 89 -3.84 16.20 -3.04
N TYR A 90 -3.51 15.75 -4.25
CA TYR A 90 -3.19 16.64 -5.36
C TYR A 90 -4.42 17.33 -5.94
N PHE A 91 -5.52 16.61 -6.14
CA PHE A 91 -6.70 17.13 -6.84
C PHE A 91 -7.79 17.66 -5.92
N THR A 92 -7.76 17.37 -4.62
CA THR A 92 -8.79 17.82 -3.67
C THR A 92 -8.17 18.53 -2.48
N THR A 93 -9.00 19.08 -1.60
CA THR A 93 -8.56 19.69 -0.33
C THR A 93 -8.67 18.74 0.87
N ILE A 94 -8.78 17.43 0.60
CA ILE A 94 -8.88 16.39 1.63
C ILE A 94 -7.51 16.19 2.26
N ASP A 95 -7.48 16.21 3.59
CA ASP A 95 -6.26 15.96 4.36
C ASP A 95 -5.65 14.58 4.00
N PRO A 96 -4.34 14.50 3.68
CA PRO A 96 -3.68 13.26 3.25
C PRO A 96 -3.84 12.11 4.23
N LEU A 97 -3.81 12.40 5.54
CA LEU A 97 -3.97 11.38 6.56
C LEU A 97 -5.41 10.84 6.56
N TYR A 98 -6.41 11.70 6.35
CA TYR A 98 -7.79 11.25 6.20
C TYR A 98 -7.99 10.42 4.91
N ALA A 99 -7.39 10.85 3.80
CA ALA A 99 -7.39 10.11 2.54
C ALA A 99 -6.77 8.72 2.73
N LEU A 100 -5.61 8.62 3.39
CA LEU A 100 -4.96 7.35 3.73
C LEU A 100 -5.90 6.41 4.49
N PHE A 101 -6.57 6.90 5.55
CA PHE A 101 -7.52 6.08 6.30
C PHE A 101 -8.73 5.64 5.47
N ALA A 102 -9.17 6.44 4.49
CA ALA A 102 -10.28 6.08 3.62
C ALA A 102 -9.86 5.04 2.56
N CYS A 103 -8.73 5.26 1.87
CA CYS A 103 -8.15 4.37 0.87
C CYS A 103 -7.82 2.99 1.48
N PHE A 104 -7.26 2.96 2.70
CA PHE A 104 -6.90 1.71 3.38
C PHE A 104 -8.10 0.83 3.77
N ARG A 105 -9.30 1.42 3.89
CA ARG A 105 -10.52 0.70 4.32
C ARG A 105 -11.33 0.12 3.16
N VAL A 106 -10.97 0.42 1.92
CA VAL A 106 -11.66 -0.08 0.73
C VAL A 106 -10.84 -1.17 0.05
N ARG A 107 -11.52 -2.05 -0.69
CA ARG A 107 -10.83 -3.10 -1.49
C ARG A 107 -10.41 -2.62 -2.88
N ARG A 108 -10.83 -1.42 -3.30
CA ARG A 108 -10.57 -0.84 -4.62
C ARG A 108 -10.17 0.63 -4.46
N PRO A 109 -8.96 0.91 -3.92
CA PRO A 109 -8.54 2.28 -3.61
C PRO A 109 -8.48 3.18 -4.86
N VAL A 110 -8.03 2.67 -6.01
CA VAL A 110 -8.03 3.43 -7.29
C VAL A 110 -9.42 3.95 -7.67
N GLU A 111 -10.46 3.11 -7.51
CA GLU A 111 -11.84 3.51 -7.82
C GLU A 111 -12.38 4.55 -6.84
N LEU A 112 -11.93 4.49 -5.58
CA LEU A 112 -12.30 5.50 -4.58
C LEU A 112 -11.74 6.86 -4.97
N ALA A 113 -10.45 6.92 -5.31
CA ALA A 113 -9.79 8.15 -5.74
C ALA A 113 -10.46 8.75 -6.96
N ASN A 114 -10.65 7.95 -8.02
CA ASN A 114 -11.33 8.41 -9.24
C ASN A 114 -12.74 8.95 -8.95
N CYS A 115 -13.55 8.23 -8.16
CA CYS A 115 -14.89 8.69 -7.79
C CYS A 115 -14.88 10.07 -7.11
N VAL A 116 -13.93 10.30 -6.20
CA VAL A 116 -13.84 11.56 -5.46
C VAL A 116 -13.34 12.69 -6.35
N VAL A 117 -12.27 12.44 -7.11
CA VAL A 117 -11.64 13.42 -7.99
C VAL A 117 -12.57 13.83 -9.13
N ASP A 118 -13.27 12.87 -9.74
CA ASP A 118 -14.23 13.13 -10.82
C ASP A 118 -15.37 14.02 -10.31
N ILE A 119 -15.95 13.71 -9.14
CA ILE A 119 -17.02 14.52 -8.56
C ILE A 119 -16.48 15.90 -8.16
N HIS A 120 -15.28 15.97 -7.58
CA HIS A 120 -14.66 17.25 -7.22
C HIS A 120 -14.50 18.14 -8.45
N TYR A 121 -13.95 17.60 -9.55
CA TYR A 121 -13.81 18.31 -10.81
C TYR A 121 -15.16 18.70 -11.42
N ASP A 122 -16.16 17.82 -11.41
CA ASP A 122 -17.50 18.11 -11.93
C ASP A 122 -18.20 19.23 -11.15
N VAL A 123 -17.98 19.32 -9.84
CA VAL A 123 -18.51 20.42 -9.01
C VAL A 123 -17.79 21.73 -9.34
N LEU A 124 -16.46 21.72 -9.43
CA LEU A 124 -15.69 22.91 -9.81
C LEU A 124 -16.05 23.43 -11.22
N VAL A 125 -16.27 22.53 -12.18
CA VAL A 125 -16.69 22.90 -13.55
C VAL A 125 -18.11 23.48 -13.56
N LYS A 126 -19.00 23.02 -12.68
CA LYS A 126 -20.35 23.58 -12.57
C LYS A 126 -20.34 25.00 -12.02
N GLU A 127 -19.51 25.30 -11.03
CA GLU A 127 -19.37 26.68 -10.52
C GLU A 127 -18.95 27.66 -11.63
N VAL A 128 -18.06 27.24 -12.54
CA VAL A 128 -17.65 28.06 -13.69
C VAL A 128 -18.76 28.23 -14.73
N ARG A 129 -19.71 27.29 -14.80
CA ARG A 129 -20.81 27.31 -15.78
C ARG A 129 -22.13 27.87 -15.23
N GLU A 130 -22.20 28.11 -13.92
CA GLU A 130 -23.38 28.60 -13.19
C GLU A 130 -23.21 30.03 -12.66
N GLU A 131 -22.18 30.77 -13.14
CA GLU A 131 -22.15 32.24 -13.11
C GLU A 131 -23.08 32.83 -14.21
N ASP A 132 -24.32 32.35 -14.26
CA ASP A 132 -25.48 33.04 -14.82
C ASP A 132 -26.74 32.50 -14.16
N THR A 133 -26.92 32.74 -12.86
CA THR A 133 -28.05 33.53 -12.35
C THR A 133 -28.17 33.49 -10.83
N THR A 134 -28.38 34.68 -10.27
CA THR A 134 -29.04 34.98 -8.99
C THR A 134 -28.32 34.60 -7.70
N ILE A 135 -27.62 35.62 -7.18
CA ILE A 135 -27.33 35.86 -5.77
C ILE A 135 -28.58 35.55 -4.91
N HIS A 136 -28.53 34.45 -4.17
CA HIS A 136 -29.21 34.37 -2.88
C HIS A 136 -28.19 34.71 -1.81
N ASN A 137 -28.34 35.92 -1.24
CA ASN A 137 -27.58 36.38 -0.09
C ASN A 137 -27.71 35.37 1.05
N ILE A 138 -26.66 34.61 1.29
CA ILE A 138 -26.41 34.06 2.61
C ILE A 138 -25.35 34.96 3.22
N ASN A 139 -25.78 35.78 4.17
CA ASN A 139 -24.86 36.45 5.08
C ASN A 139 -24.22 35.38 5.96
N ASP A 140 -23.23 34.65 5.43
CA ASP A 140 -22.32 33.88 6.25
C ASP A 140 -21.02 34.68 6.36
N ASP A 141 -21.00 35.47 7.43
CA ASP A 141 -19.81 35.92 8.11
C ASP A 141 -18.88 34.71 8.33
N PHE A 142 -17.84 34.58 7.50
CA PHE A 142 -16.73 33.70 7.81
C PHE A 142 -15.42 34.45 7.75
N THR A 143 -14.97 34.77 8.95
CA THR A 143 -13.71 35.40 9.30
C THR A 143 -12.51 34.65 8.72
N THR A 144 -11.70 35.40 7.99
CA THR A 144 -10.22 35.40 7.95
C THR A 144 -9.47 34.28 8.68
N ALA A 145 -8.58 33.61 7.90
CA ALA A 145 -7.27 33.08 8.29
C ALA A 145 -7.11 31.65 8.84
N GLU A 146 -8.16 30.81 8.86
CA GLU A 146 -8.01 29.39 9.29
C GLU A 146 -8.86 28.42 8.44
N GLN A 147 -8.66 28.43 7.11
CA GLN A 147 -9.28 27.45 6.19
C GLN A 147 -8.21 26.58 5.51
N LYS A 148 -7.43 25.87 6.33
CA LYS A 148 -7.04 24.48 6.03
C LYS A 148 -8.02 23.50 6.71
N ALA A 149 -9.22 24.01 7.03
CA ALA A 149 -10.34 23.24 7.53
C ALA A 149 -11.06 22.64 6.33
N LEU A 150 -10.58 21.47 5.92
CA LEU A 150 -11.30 20.36 5.28
C LEU A 150 -12.65 20.77 4.65
N ASP A 151 -12.67 20.94 3.34
CA ASP A 151 -13.90 21.25 2.60
C ASP A 151 -14.99 20.21 2.98
N PRO A 152 -16.10 20.63 3.61
CA PRO A 152 -17.15 19.71 4.02
C PRO A 152 -17.75 18.97 2.82
N ILE A 153 -17.73 19.56 1.63
CA ILE A 153 -18.23 18.94 0.40
C ILE A 153 -17.31 17.80 0.00
N ALA A 154 -15.99 18.01 -0.05
CA ALA A 154 -15.01 16.97 -0.35
C ALA A 154 -15.13 15.77 0.61
N LEU A 155 -15.35 16.02 1.90
CA LEU A 155 -15.51 14.96 2.90
C LEU A 155 -16.81 14.16 2.72
N ILE A 156 -17.91 14.84 2.38
CA ILE A 156 -19.19 14.20 2.08
C ILE A 156 -19.07 13.33 0.83
N THR A 157 -18.43 13.85 -0.23
CA THR A 157 -18.16 13.13 -1.47
C THR A 157 -17.34 11.87 -1.20
N LEU A 158 -16.28 11.99 -0.40
CA LEU A 158 -15.45 10.84 0.01
C LEU A 158 -16.25 9.76 0.74
N ASP A 159 -17.07 10.12 1.73
CA ASP A 159 -17.90 9.14 2.42
C ASP A 159 -18.93 8.49 1.49
N HIS A 160 -19.51 9.27 0.57
CA HIS A 160 -20.43 8.77 -0.43
C HIS A 160 -19.76 7.75 -1.36
N CYS A 161 -18.63 8.10 -1.98
CA CYS A 161 -17.86 7.21 -2.84
C CYS A 161 -17.45 5.92 -2.11
N ARG A 162 -16.99 6.04 -0.87
CA ARG A 162 -16.63 4.89 -0.04
C ARG A 162 -17.79 3.92 0.17
N ARG A 163 -18.99 4.44 0.45
CA ARG A 163 -20.20 3.61 0.66
C ARG A 163 -20.65 2.93 -0.63
N SER A 164 -20.51 3.60 -1.77
CA SER A 164 -20.87 3.04 -3.09
C SER A 164 -19.95 1.87 -3.50
N LEU A 165 -18.73 1.81 -2.98
CA LEU A 165 -17.77 0.74 -3.23
C LEU A 165 -17.90 -0.45 -2.26
N LEU A 166 -18.85 -0.41 -1.33
CA LEU A 166 -19.13 -1.54 -0.47
C LEU A 166 -19.85 -2.64 -1.26
N PRO A 167 -19.46 -3.92 -1.12
CA PRO A 167 -20.15 -5.01 -1.78
C PRO A 167 -21.60 -5.08 -1.29
N GLU A 168 -22.55 -5.24 -2.21
CA GLU A 168 -23.95 -5.48 -1.85
C GLU A 168 -24.03 -6.76 -1.00
N ARG A 169 -24.48 -6.60 0.25
CA ARG A 169 -24.83 -7.74 1.10
C ARG A 169 -26.25 -8.16 0.71
N PHE A 170 -26.33 -9.17 -0.15
CA PHE A 170 -27.57 -9.90 -0.42
C PHE A 170 -27.94 -10.83 0.75
#